data_AF-A0A849TL79-F1
#
_entry.id   AF-A0A849TL79-F1
#
_cell.length_a   1.000
_cell.length_b   1.000
_cell.length_c   1.000
_cell.angle_alpha   90.00
_cell.angle_beta   90.00
_cell.angle_gamma   90.00
#
_symmetry.space_group_name_H-M   'P 1'
#
loop_
_entity.id
_entity.type
_entity.pdbx_description
1 polymer ?
#
loop_
_entity_poly.entity_id
_entity_poly.type
_entity_poly.pdbx_seq_one_letter_code
_entity_poly.pdbx_strand_id
1 'polypeptide(L)'
;MDILYRPEESMKALIQLGVVGYYPLFHEIWLNDPDIKERRFQKISGLERARAKKLFQQVSKHRQLEHKKTVLISMSDDDRKIFMKAFFKLVEGKILDQKMELH
;
A
#
# COMPACT_ATOMS: atom_id res chain seq x y z
N MET A 1 -6.17 -9.68 28.23
CA MET A 1 -6.64 -10.06 26.89
C MET A 1 -5.57 -9.66 25.89
N ASP A 2 -4.68 -10.59 25.56
CA ASP A 2 -3.73 -10.39 24.46
C ASP A 2 -4.51 -10.56 23.16
N ILE A 3 -4.98 -9.44 22.61
CA ILE A 3 -5.46 -9.41 21.22
C ILE A 3 -4.23 -9.75 20.39
N LEU A 4 -4.19 -10.97 19.86
CA LEU A 4 -3.15 -11.49 18.97
C LEU A 4 -3.11 -10.66 17.67
N TYR A 5 -2.59 -9.44 17.77
CA TYR A 5 -2.48 -8.51 16.66
C TYR A 5 -1.48 -9.06 15.67
N ARG A 6 -1.95 -9.49 14.49
CA ARG A 6 -1.06 -9.93 13.43
C ARG A 6 -0.60 -8.70 12.66
N PRO A 7 0.70 -8.51 12.44
CA PRO A 7 1.22 -7.41 11.63
C PRO A 7 0.58 -7.31 10.23
N GLU A 8 0.04 -8.41 9.71
CA GLU A 8 -0.76 -8.45 8.48
C GLU A 8 -2.12 -7.73 8.58
N GLU A 9 -2.76 -7.73 9.74
CA GLU A 9 -4.04 -7.02 9.97
C GLU A 9 -3.85 -5.51 9.89
N SER A 10 -2.71 -5.01 10.32
CA SER A 10 -2.35 -3.59 10.21
C SER A 10 -2.33 -3.12 8.75
N MET A 11 -1.82 -3.95 7.83
CA MET A 11 -1.77 -3.62 6.41
C MET A 11 -3.15 -3.71 5.78
N LYS A 12 -3.96 -4.69 6.17
CA LYS A 12 -5.37 -4.80 5.74
C LYS A 12 -6.18 -3.57 6.18
N ALA A 13 -6.00 -3.10 7.41
CA ALA A 13 -6.64 -1.87 7.90
C ALA A 13 -6.22 -0.64 7.08
N LEU A 14 -4.93 -0.51 6.74
CA LEU A 14 -4.44 0.57 5.86
C LEU A 14 -5.07 0.51 4.47
N ILE A 15 -5.25 -0.69 3.91
CA ILE A 15 -5.92 -0.86 2.61
C ILE A 15 -7.40 -0.43 2.73
N GLN A 16 -8.11 -0.79 3.80
CA GLN A 16 -9.49 -0.35 4.01
C GLN A 16 -9.61 1.17 4.18
N LEU A 17 -8.69 1.81 4.88
CA LEU A 17 -8.63 3.28 4.93
C LEU A 17 -8.41 3.87 3.52
N GLY A 18 -7.60 3.21 2.70
CA GLY A 18 -7.38 3.62 1.32
C GLY A 18 -8.64 3.57 0.45
N VAL A 19 -9.59 2.68 0.73
CA VAL A 19 -10.89 2.59 0.03
C VAL A 19 -11.72 3.86 0.25
N VAL A 20 -11.67 4.42 1.47
CA VAL A 20 -12.35 5.69 1.81
C VAL A 20 -11.51 6.93 1.48
N GLY A 21 -10.38 6.77 0.79
CA GLY A 21 -9.51 7.85 0.35
C GLY A 21 -8.49 8.35 1.38
N TYR A 22 -8.34 7.67 2.52
CA TYR A 22 -7.38 8.04 3.56
C TYR A 22 -6.10 7.21 3.48
N TYR A 23 -4.96 7.87 3.30
CA TYR A 23 -3.66 7.22 3.05
C TYR A 23 -2.58 7.59 4.09
N PRO A 24 -2.75 7.23 5.37
CA PRO A 24 -1.86 7.66 6.46
C PRO A 24 -0.44 7.08 6.37
N LEU A 25 -0.23 6.09 5.49
CA LEU A 25 1.07 5.46 5.28
C LEU A 25 2.00 6.30 4.39
N PHE A 26 1.47 7.21 3.57
CA PHE A 26 2.22 7.95 2.57
C PHE A 26 2.35 9.43 2.92
N HIS A 27 3.51 10.01 2.67
CA HIS A 27 3.68 11.45 2.77
C HIS A 27 2.96 12.16 1.61
N GLU A 28 2.36 13.31 1.88
CA GLU A 28 1.60 14.08 0.89
C GLU A 28 2.44 14.45 -0.34
N ILE A 29 3.73 14.71 -0.15
CA ILE A 29 4.67 14.99 -1.25
C ILE A 29 4.71 13.83 -2.27
N TRP A 30 4.60 12.58 -1.83
CA TRP A 30 4.61 11.41 -2.72
C TRP A 30 3.24 11.18 -3.38
N LEU A 31 2.16 11.50 -2.67
CA LEU A 31 0.81 11.43 -3.23
C LEU A 31 0.60 12.47 -4.34
N ASN A 32 1.33 13.59 -4.25
CA ASN A 32 1.28 14.68 -5.21
C ASN A 32 2.31 14.58 -6.34
N ASP A 33 3.20 13.58 -6.29
CA ASP A 33 4.18 13.33 -7.33
C ASP A 33 3.48 13.02 -8.69
N PRO A 34 3.79 13.77 -9.76
CA PRO A 34 3.21 13.54 -11.09
C PRO A 34 3.46 12.14 -11.64
N ASP A 35 4.64 11.56 -11.40
CA ASP A 35 5.01 10.22 -11.85
C ASP A 35 4.11 9.16 -11.21
N ILE A 36 3.83 9.34 -9.90
CA ILE A 36 2.93 8.45 -9.17
C ILE A 36 1.49 8.61 -9.66
N LYS A 37 1.03 9.84 -9.93
CA LYS A 37 -0.33 10.09 -10.43
C LYS A 37 -0.55 9.47 -11.81
N GLU A 38 0.40 9.63 -12.73
CA GLU A 38 0.32 9.09 -14.08
C GLU A 38 0.43 7.56 -14.09
N ARG A 39 1.34 7.00 -13.29
CA ARG A 39 1.64 5.56 -13.29
C ARG A 39 0.76 4.74 -12.35
N ARG A 40 -0.10 5.37 -11.56
CA ARG A 40 -0.99 4.71 -10.58
C ARG A 40 -1.82 3.59 -11.21
N PHE A 41 -2.34 3.81 -12.41
CA PHE A 41 -3.24 2.88 -13.09
C PHE A 41 -2.52 1.88 -14.01
N GLN A 42 -1.22 2.08 -14.26
CA GLN A 42 -0.46 1.21 -15.15
C GLN A 42 -0.37 -0.23 -14.60
N LYS A 43 -0.28 -1.19 -15.53
CA LYS A 43 -0.10 -2.59 -15.17
C LYS A 43 1.25 -2.78 -14.44
N ILE A 44 1.25 -3.70 -13.48
CA ILE A 44 2.45 -4.16 -12.79
C ILE A 44 2.99 -5.37 -13.55
N SER A 45 4.25 -5.32 -13.97
CA SER A 45 4.95 -6.46 -14.59
C SER A 45 5.18 -7.59 -13.57
N GLY A 46 5.48 -8.80 -14.07
CA GLY A 46 5.77 -9.95 -13.18
C GLY A 46 6.95 -9.70 -12.24
N LEU A 47 8.00 -9.01 -12.72
CA LEU A 47 9.16 -8.64 -11.91
C LEU A 47 8.80 -7.60 -10.83
N GLU A 48 8.07 -6.54 -11.20
CA GLU A 48 7.56 -5.55 -10.24
C GLU A 48 6.66 -6.20 -9.20
N ARG A 49 5.83 -7.19 -9.57
CA ARG A 49 4.97 -7.92 -8.63
C ARG A 49 5.78 -8.69 -7.60
N ALA A 50 6.85 -9.37 -8.02
CA ALA A 50 7.75 -10.08 -7.12
C ALA A 50 8.48 -9.13 -6.17
N ARG A 51 8.94 -7.97 -6.67
CA ARG A 51 9.53 -6.91 -5.85
C ARG A 51 8.52 -6.33 -4.86
N ALA A 52 7.34 -5.95 -5.33
CA ALA A 52 6.25 -5.44 -4.50
C ALA A 52 5.92 -6.41 -3.36
N LYS A 53 5.83 -7.73 -3.62
CA LYS A 53 5.60 -8.73 -2.57
C LYS A 53 6.66 -8.68 -1.47
N LYS A 54 7.95 -8.56 -1.82
CA LYS A 54 9.04 -8.43 -0.84
C LYS A 54 8.93 -7.13 -0.04
N LEU A 55 8.64 -6.01 -0.70
CA LEU A 55 8.46 -4.72 -0.05
C LEU A 55 7.27 -4.73 0.91
N PHE A 56 6.15 -5.34 0.51
CA PHE A 56 5.00 -5.55 1.38
C PHE A 56 5.34 -6.39 2.61
N GLN A 57 6.11 -7.47 2.45
CA GLN A 57 6.57 -8.26 3.59
C GLN A 57 7.46 -7.42 4.52
N GLN A 58 8.35 -6.60 3.99
CA GLN A 58 9.22 -5.73 4.78
C GLN A 58 8.41 -4.71 5.60
N VAL A 59 7.50 -3.98 4.97
CA VAL A 59 6.66 -2.97 5.66
C VAL A 59 5.67 -3.64 6.63
N SER A 60 5.12 -4.80 6.26
CA SER A 60 4.10 -5.47 7.08
C SER A 60 4.66 -6.05 8.38
N LYS A 61 5.98 -6.31 8.49
CA LYS A 61 6.61 -6.77 9.74
C LYS A 61 6.45 -5.79 10.90
N HIS A 62 6.34 -4.50 10.62
CA HIS A 62 6.28 -3.47 11.65
C HIS A 62 4.84 -3.23 12.09
N ARG A 63 4.58 -3.27 13.40
CA ARG A 63 3.23 -3.04 13.96
C ARG A 63 2.79 -1.57 13.87
N GLN A 64 3.68 -0.67 14.25
CA GLN A 64 3.38 0.76 14.39
C GLN A 64 3.43 1.47 13.05
N LEU A 65 2.48 2.38 12.82
CA LEU A 65 2.41 3.17 11.59
C LEU A 65 3.70 3.96 11.35
N GLU A 66 4.24 4.60 12.39
CA GLU A 66 5.45 5.41 12.27
C GLU A 66 6.66 4.57 11.82
N HIS A 67 6.81 3.35 12.35
CA HIS A 67 7.87 2.44 11.87
C HIS A 67 7.66 2.04 10.41
N LYS A 68 6.41 1.81 9.97
CA LYS A 68 6.13 1.53 8.55
C LYS A 68 6.49 2.72 7.66
N LYS A 69 6.19 3.94 8.09
CA LYS A 69 6.59 5.18 7.39
C LYS A 69 8.11 5.30 7.32
N THR A 70 8.82 5.08 8.42
CA THR A 70 10.29 5.09 8.45
C THR A 70 10.88 4.11 7.45
N VAL A 71 10.33 2.90 7.35
CA VAL A 71 10.77 1.91 6.36
C VAL A 71 10.52 2.40 4.94
N LEU A 72 9.38 3.03 4.66
CA LEU A 72 9.12 3.62 3.33
C LEU A 72 10.03 4.81 3.02
N ILE A 73 10.38 5.62 4.02
CA ILE A 73 11.33 6.72 3.88
C ILE A 73 12.73 6.17 3.54
N SER A 74 13.11 5.03 4.13
CA SER A 74 14.42 4.42 3.89
C SER A 74 14.52 3.64 2.57
N MET A 75 13.42 3.46 1.84
CA MET A 75 13.43 2.78 0.54
C MET A 75 14.02 3.68 -0.55
N SER A 76 14.53 3.04 -1.61
CA SER A 76 14.83 3.75 -2.86
C SER A 76 13.54 4.36 -3.44
N ASP A 77 13.69 5.41 -4.25
CA ASP A 77 12.53 6.05 -4.89
C ASP A 77 11.77 5.06 -5.78
N ASP A 78 12.48 4.24 -6.55
CA ASP A 78 11.91 3.17 -7.38
C ASP A 78 11.14 2.13 -6.56
N ASP A 79 11.71 1.63 -5.46
CA ASP A 79 11.04 0.65 -4.62
C ASP A 79 9.79 1.26 -3.97
N ARG A 80 9.89 2.50 -3.50
CA ARG A 80 8.74 3.23 -2.94
C ARG A 80 7.64 3.40 -3.98
N LYS A 81 7.97 3.76 -5.22
CA LYS A 81 7.01 3.87 -6.34
C LYS A 81 6.34 2.53 -6.65
N ILE A 82 7.12 1.44 -6.70
CA ILE A 82 6.59 0.08 -6.90
C ILE A 82 5.63 -0.30 -5.76
N PHE A 83 6.01 -0.02 -4.50
CA PHE A 83 5.18 -0.29 -3.34
C PHE A 83 3.85 0.50 -3.41
N MET A 84 3.91 1.80 -3.68
CA MET A 84 2.73 2.66 -3.79
C MET A 84 1.80 2.21 -4.92
N LYS A 85 2.34 1.92 -6.11
CA LYS A 85 1.59 1.39 -7.25
C LYS A 85 0.86 0.09 -6.88
N ALA A 86 1.56 -0.84 -6.24
CA ALA A 86 0.96 -2.10 -5.79
C ALA A 86 -0.09 -1.89 -4.69
N PHE A 87 0.13 -0.96 -3.76
CA PHE A 87 -0.85 -0.60 -2.73
C PHE A 87 -2.14 -0.05 -3.34
N PHE A 88 -2.03 0.91 -4.27
CA PHE A 88 -3.21 1.46 -4.93
C PHE A 88 -3.97 0.42 -5.75
N LYS A 89 -3.27 -0.54 -6.37
CA LYS A 89 -3.91 -1.66 -7.07
C LYS A 89 -4.71 -2.57 -6.11
N LEU A 90 -4.24 -2.78 -4.88
CA LEU A 90 -4.99 -3.54 -3.87
C LEU A 90 -6.23 -2.77 -3.41
N VAL A 91 -6.11 -1.46 -3.21
CA VAL A 91 -7.24 -0.58 -2.87
C VAL A 91 -8.27 -0.56 -4.00
N GLU A 92 -7.84 -0.38 -5.25
CA GLU A 92 -8.70 -0.43 -6.45
C GLU A 92 -9.45 -1.77 -6.53
N GLY A 93 -8.73 -2.89 -6.36
CA GLY A 93 -9.35 -4.21 -6.33
C GLY A 93 -10.42 -4.33 -5.24
N LYS A 94 -10.20 -3.74 -4.06
CA LYS A 94 -11.19 -3.72 -2.97
C LYS A 94 -12.40 -2.83 -3.24
N ILE A 95 -12.22 -1.69 -3.90
CA ILE A 95 -13.32 -0.83 -4.34
C ILE A 95 -14.21 -1.57 -5.35
N LEU A 96 -13.60 -2.31 -6.29
CA LEU A 96 -14.33 -3.07 -7.30
C LEU A 96 -15.12 -4.24 -6.68
N ASP A 97 -14.50 -4.97 -5.74
CA ASP A 97 -15.10 -6.06 -4.96
C ASP A 97 -16.37 -5.58 -4.23
N GLN A 98 -16.30 -4.45 -3.51
CA GLN A 98 -17.45 -3.86 -2.81
C GLN A 98 -18.60 -3.44 -3.74
N LYS A 99 -18.28 -2.98 -4.96
CA LYS A 99 -19.31 -2.59 -5.93
C LYS A 99 -20.03 -3.79 -6.53
N MET A 100 -19.40 -4.95 -6.59
CA MET A 100 -20.01 -6.18 -7.13
C MET A 100 -21.04 -6.80 -6.18
N GLU A 101 -20.96 -6.55 -4.87
CA GLU A 101 -21.92 -7.05 -3.88
C GLU A 101 -23.27 -6.29 -3.87
N LEU A 102 -23.42 -5.24 -4.68
CA LEU A 102 -24.63 -4.41 -4.78
C LEU A 102 -25.62 -4.85 -5.90
N HIS A 103 -25.49 -6.08 -6.42
CA HIS A 103 -26.35 -6.62 -7.48
C HIS A 103 -27.21 -7.79 -7.03
#